data_AF-A0A662LE18-F1
#
_entry.id   AF-A0A662LE18-F1
#
_cell.length_a   1.000
_cell.length_b   1.000
_cell.length_c   1.000
_cell.angle_alpha   90.00
_cell.angle_beta   90.00
_cell.angle_gamma   90.00
#
_symmetry.space_group_name_H-M   'P 1'
#
loop_
_entity.id
_entity.type
_entity.pdbx_description
1 polymer ?
#
loop_
_entity_poly.entity_id
_entity_poly.type
_entity_poly.pdbx_seq_one_letter_code
_entity_poly.pdbx_strand_id
1 'polypeptide(L)'
;MNTTNNKVYWGINGLKNVIECNENAKWHEVKVEGLEKSTKYFYMVESDGVKSKIYSFYTLPHENESFFFIVCGDTRGVWMDGKMQAK
;
A
#
# COMPACT_ATOMS: atom_id res chain seq x y z
N MET A 1 -9.43 -15.72 -0.73
CA MET A 1 -8.85 -16.56 0.32
C MET A 1 -8.48 -15.66 1.46
N ASN A 2 -8.68 -16.12 2.70
CA ASN A 2 -8.18 -15.40 3.87
C ASN A 2 -6.78 -15.93 4.17
N THR A 3 -5.91 -15.09 4.72
CA THR A 3 -4.52 -15.43 5.04
C THR A 3 -4.26 -15.20 6.52
N THR A 4 -3.39 -16.00 7.13
CA THR A 4 -3.20 -16.02 8.59
C THR A 4 -1.88 -15.44 9.05
N ASN A 5 -0.85 -15.44 8.20
CA ASN A 5 0.45 -14.87 8.49
C ASN A 5 0.72 -13.72 7.53
N ASN A 6 0.42 -12.50 7.95
CA ASN A 6 0.61 -11.31 7.13
C ASN A 6 1.65 -10.40 7.75
N LYS A 7 2.59 -9.92 6.94
CA LYS A 7 3.69 -9.07 7.37
C LYS A 7 3.90 -7.93 6.40
N VAL A 8 4.24 -6.77 6.94
CA VAL A 8 4.74 -5.63 6.16
C VAL A 8 6.16 -5.35 6.60
N TYR A 9 7.08 -5.54 5.67
CA TYR A 9 8.47 -5.17 5.84
C TYR A 9 8.68 -3.76 5.28
N TRP A 10 9.41 -2.90 5.98
CA TRP A 10 9.59 -1.51 5.56
C TRP A 10 10.90 -0.87 6.05
N GLY A 11 11.28 0.25 5.43
CA GLY A 11 12.44 1.07 5.85
C GLY A 11 12.98 2.00 4.76
N ILE A 12 13.99 2.80 5.10
CA ILE A 12 14.61 3.81 4.22
C ILE A 12 15.70 3.18 3.34
N ASN A 13 16.61 2.43 3.96
CA ASN A 13 17.75 1.77 3.31
C ASN A 13 17.60 0.24 3.43
N GLY A 14 16.52 -0.28 2.88
CA GLY A 14 16.13 -1.69 2.95
C GLY A 14 14.96 -1.96 3.89
N LEU A 15 14.58 -3.24 4.01
CA LEU A 15 13.35 -3.70 4.65
C LEU A 15 13.62 -4.26 6.05
N LYS A 16 14.15 -3.42 6.94
CA LYS A 16 14.64 -3.84 8.27
C LYS A 16 13.53 -3.92 9.32
N ASN A 17 12.49 -3.10 9.20
CA ASN A 17 11.38 -3.08 10.14
C ASN A 17 10.30 -4.04 9.66
N VAL A 18 9.57 -4.66 10.60
CA VAL A 18 8.47 -5.57 10.32
C VAL A 18 7.27 -5.24 11.20
N ILE A 19 6.08 -5.28 10.61
CA ILE A 19 4.80 -5.27 11.32
C ILE A 19 4.07 -6.56 10.97
N GLU A 20 3.65 -7.30 11.99
CA GLU A 20 2.85 -8.52 11.82
C GLU A 20 1.36 -8.21 11.99
N CYS A 21 0.53 -8.75 11.10
CA CYS A 21 -0.92 -8.63 11.10
C CYS A 21 -1.51 -10.04 11.04
N ASN A 22 -1.81 -10.61 12.20
CA ASN A 22 -2.27 -12.01 12.33
C ASN A 22 -3.80 -12.13 12.19
N GLU A 23 -4.44 -11.18 11.51
CA GLU A 23 -5.87 -11.22 11.26
C GLU A 23 -6.16 -12.15 10.07
N ASN A 24 -7.05 -13.14 10.31
CA ASN A 24 -7.52 -14.07 9.29
C ASN A 24 -8.57 -13.40 8.37
N ALA A 25 -8.10 -12.43 7.59
CA ALA A 25 -8.91 -11.59 6.74
C ALA A 25 -8.54 -11.76 5.27
N LYS A 26 -9.45 -11.33 4.40
CA LYS A 26 -9.20 -11.19 2.95
C LYS A 26 -8.60 -9.81 2.61
N TRP A 27 -8.86 -8.82 3.47
CA TRP A 27 -8.39 -7.46 3.35
C TRP A 27 -7.51 -7.17 4.55
N HIS A 28 -6.36 -6.55 4.33
CA HIS A 28 -5.40 -6.24 5.37
C HIS A 28 -5.14 -4.74 5.38
N GLU A 29 -5.15 -4.16 6.58
CA GLU A 29 -4.79 -2.78 6.83
C GLU A 29 -3.60 -2.77 7.79
N VAL A 30 -2.62 -1.91 7.50
CA VAL A 30 -1.43 -1.76 8.33
C VAL A 30 -1.12 -0.28 8.50
N LYS A 31 -0.94 0.13 9.75
CA LYS A 31 -0.49 1.48 10.12
C LYS A 31 0.99 1.44 10.43
N VAL A 32 1.76 2.29 9.75
CA VAL A 32 3.18 2.52 10.04
C VAL A 32 3.32 3.88 10.72
N GLU A 33 3.90 3.91 11.92
CA GLU A 33 4.04 5.12 12.74
C GLU A 33 5.51 5.54 12.88
N GLY A 34 5.73 6.77 13.35
CA GLY A 34 7.08 7.29 13.62
C GLY A 34 7.92 7.55 12.38
N LEU A 35 7.28 7.77 11.22
CA LEU A 35 7.99 8.07 9.97
C LEU A 35 8.49 9.51 9.96
N GLU A 36 9.69 9.71 9.41
CA GLU A 36 10.26 11.04 9.17
C GLU A 36 9.51 11.72 8.01
N LYS A 37 9.32 13.04 8.09
CA LYS A 37 8.75 13.85 7.00
C LYS A 37 9.69 13.91 5.81
N SER A 38 9.17 14.26 4.64
CA SER A 38 9.93 14.43 3.38
C SER A 38 10.86 13.25 3.06
N THR A 39 10.48 12.04 3.46
CA THR A 39 11.37 10.86 3.42
C THR A 39 10.76 9.77 2.56
N LYS A 40 11.60 9.16 1.72
CA LYS A 40 11.22 7.99 0.91
C LYS A 40 11.35 6.72 1.74
N TYR A 41 10.25 5.98 1.84
CA TYR A 41 10.23 4.66 2.45
C TYR A 41 9.95 3.60 1.41
N PHE A 42 10.58 2.44 1.58
CA PHE A 42 10.34 1.23 0.81
C PHE A 42 9.53 0.27 1.66
N TYR A 43 8.66 -0.52 1.01
CA TYR A 43 7.92 -1.57 1.67
C TYR A 43 7.70 -2.80 0.78
N MET A 44 7.48 -3.93 1.42
CA MET A 44 7.08 -5.20 0.81
C MET A 44 6.05 -5.86 1.72
N VAL A 45 5.00 -6.41 1.12
CA VAL A 45 4.00 -7.18 1.85
C VAL A 45 4.24 -8.67 1.64
N GLU A 46 4.02 -9.45 2.69
CA GLU A 46 4.05 -10.91 2.68
C GLU A 46 2.75 -11.45 3.30
N SER A 47 2.11 -12.39 2.63
CA SER A 47 0.93 -13.11 3.15
C SER A 47 1.10 -14.60 2.90
N ASP A 48 1.13 -15.40 3.96
CA ASP A 48 1.30 -16.85 3.92
C ASP A 48 2.50 -17.30 3.05
N GLY A 49 3.62 -16.57 3.17
CA GLY A 49 4.86 -16.83 2.43
C GLY A 49 4.90 -16.27 0.99
N VAL A 50 3.79 -15.72 0.48
CA VAL A 50 3.75 -15.06 -0.83
C VAL A 50 4.15 -13.59 -0.67
N LYS A 51 5.18 -13.18 -1.41
CA LYS A 51 5.77 -11.82 -1.33
C LYS A 51 5.38 -10.95 -2.51
N SER A 52 5.14 -9.67 -2.25
CA SER A 52 5.02 -8.67 -3.31
C SER A 52 6.38 -8.26 -3.89
N LYS A 53 6.35 -7.47 -4.96
CA LYS A 53 7.49 -6.61 -5.32
C LYS A 53 7.75 -5.59 -4.21
N ILE A 54 8.92 -4.97 -4.24
CA ILE A 54 9.22 -3.81 -3.39
C ILE A 54 8.58 -2.57 -4.02
N TYR A 55 7.83 -1.84 -3.22
CA TYR A 55 7.21 -0.56 -3.59
C TYR A 55 7.77 0.56 -2.70
N SER A 56 7.44 1.81 -3.03
CA SER A 56 7.88 2.97 -2.25
C SER A 56 6.84 4.08 -2.23
N PHE A 57 6.86 4.87 -1.16
CA PHE A 57 6.09 6.10 -1.03
C PHE A 57 6.96 7.20 -0.40
N TYR A 58 6.52 8.45 -0.53
CA TYR A 58 7.09 9.57 0.19
C TYR A 58 6.12 9.97 1.30
N THR A 59 6.66 10.26 2.48
CA THR A 59 5.88 10.87 3.56
C THR A 59 5.56 12.32 3.25
N LEU A 60 4.64 12.89 4.03
CA LEU A 60 4.25 14.29 3.90
C LEU A 60 5.46 15.22 3.99
N PRO A 61 5.45 16.33 3.24
CA PRO A 61 6.52 17.31 3.28
C PRO A 61 6.58 18.05 4.63
N HIS A 62 7.64 18.81 4.87
CA HIS A 62 7.71 19.69 6.04
C HIS A 62 6.67 20.83 5.98
N GLU A 63 6.40 21.46 7.12
CA GLU A 63 5.62 22.68 7.17
C GLU A 63 6.17 23.73 6.20
N ASN A 64 5.29 24.39 5.44
CA ASN A 64 5.61 25.43 4.45
C ASN A 64 6.35 24.96 3.19
N GLU A 65 6.54 23.65 2.99
CA GLU A 65 6.98 23.11 1.71
C GLU A 65 5.81 23.01 0.73
N SER A 66 6.05 23.35 -0.53
CA SER A 66 5.06 23.21 -1.60
C SER A 66 4.86 21.75 -1.97
N PHE A 67 3.61 21.34 -2.19
CA PHE A 67 3.29 20.01 -2.69
C PHE A 67 2.16 20.08 -3.72
N PHE A 68 2.06 19.02 -4.50
CA PHE A 68 0.98 18.83 -5.46
C PHE A 68 0.06 17.73 -4.96
N PHE A 69 -1.23 17.90 -5.18
CA PHE A 69 -2.23 16.88 -4.95
C PHE A 69 -3.09 16.74 -6.20
N ILE A 70 -3.56 15.52 -6.46
CA ILE A 70 -4.47 15.22 -7.55
C ILE A 70 -5.87 15.14 -6.95
N VAL A 71 -6.80 15.95 -7.48
CA VAL A 71 -8.23 15.84 -7.16
C VAL A 71 -8.89 15.07 -8.29
N CYS A 72 -9.52 13.95 -7.97
CA CYS A 72 -10.26 13.15 -8.93
C CYS A 72 -11.57 12.64 -8.32
N GLY A 73 -12.59 12.53 -9.19
CA GLY A 73 -13.89 11.94 -8.92
C GLY A 73 -14.31 11.10 -10.13
N ASP A 74 -15.33 10.26 -9.97
CA ASP A 74 -15.81 9.37 -11.03
C ASP A 74 -14.71 8.52 -11.71
N THR A 75 -13.84 7.91 -10.90
CA THR A 75 -12.72 7.05 -11.35
C THR A 75 -13.14 5.66 -11.81
N ARG A 76 -14.44 5.40 -12.02
CA ARG A 76 -14.92 4.12 -12.52
C ARG A 76 -14.35 3.90 -13.92
N GLY A 77 -13.54 2.86 -14.08
CA GLY A 77 -12.96 2.51 -15.38
C GLY A 77 -14.06 2.18 -16.38
N VAL A 78 -13.90 2.68 -17.62
CA VAL A 78 -14.83 2.46 -18.76
C VAL A 78 -15.03 0.96 -19.09
N TRP A 79 -14.27 0.06 -18.47
CA TRP A 79 -14.23 -1.38 -18.76
C TRP A 79 -14.88 -2.27 -17.70
N MET A 80 -15.60 -1.70 -16.73
CA MET A 80 -16.27 -2.47 -15.67
C MET A 80 -17.80 -2.51 -15.82
N ASP A 81 -18.30 -2.58 -17.06
CA ASP A 81 -19.67 -3.02 -17.32
C ASP A 81 -19.70 -4.26 -18.23
N GLY A 82 -20.46 -5.25 -17.79
CA GLY A 82 -20.42 -6.63 -18.25
C GLY A 82 -20.87 -6.85 -19.70
N LYS A 83 -20.45 -7.99 -20.26
CA LYS A 83 -21.12 -8.76 -21.32
C LYS A 83 -22.07 -7.95 -22.23
N MET A 84 -21.54 -7.31 -23.27
CA MET A 84 -22.33 -7.18 -24.50
C MET A 84 -22.17 -8.48 -25.30
N GLN A 85 -23.00 -9.48 -24.99
CA GLN A 85 -23.48 -10.36 -26.05
C GLN A 85 -24.58 -9.58 -26.77
N ALA A 86 -24.26 -9.06 -27.96
CA ALA A 86 -25.29 -8.76 -28.95
C ALA A 86 -25.33 -9.94 -29.92
N LYS A 87 -26.52 -10.52 -30.04
CA LYS A 87 -26.87 -11.52 -31.05
C LYS A 87 -27.05 -10.84 -32.41
#